data_AF-A0A9P1BHI9-F1
#
_entry.id   AF-A0A9P1BHI9-F1
#
_cell.length_a   1.000
_cell.length_b   1.000
_cell.length_c   1.000
_cell.angle_alpha   90.00
_cell.angle_beta   90.00
_cell.angle_gamma   90.00
#
_symmetry.space_group_name_H-M   'P 1'
#
loop_
_entity.id
_entity.type
_entity.pdbx_description
1 polymer ?
#
loop_
_entity_poly.entity_id
_entity_poly.type
_entity_poly.pdbx_seq_one_letter_code
_entity_poly.pdbx_strand_id
1 'polypeptide(L)'
;MRCLLCGHSLDAAAENGRGAWCGWCESEAATLSQEEVAALQKLDRIPAAFEVWCYGRREDAEARGVVTKNSTPVPQPARLLPRLPLFLGDLDDAKDVDNLKKLGIGCVINLCADKVASSRRYQDVPGRLARAQIHHHILVAEDARHFKILPVVQVAFGIINAALAQETNNGVLVHCWGGVNRSAACVVAFLTTQYKVPLYAAVAESMKQRGTILTNQSFRAQLVRFCFQQGLDLCGEEVPAALWQPPADPVALGDAQSCNDPTKRHKKEPPKDSNDHGLRFAARDGCLKCVMDYVEQGVDPEKKGKNYSALGWAEWKLGRALDDQEKRQYRAILVCLQRARGQADAV
;
A
#
# COMPACT_ATOMS: atom_id res chain seq x y z
N MET A 1 2.77 -25.54 21.69
CA MET A 1 3.34 -25.15 20.37
C MET A 1 2.39 -25.60 19.27
N ARG A 2 2.51 -25.07 18.04
CA ARG A 2 1.70 -25.52 16.89
C ARG A 2 2.59 -26.01 15.74
N CYS A 3 2.08 -26.95 14.96
CA CYS A 3 2.75 -27.43 13.75
C CYS A 3 2.91 -26.29 12.73
N LEU A 4 4.13 -26.07 12.23
CA LEU A 4 4.42 -25.01 11.26
C LEU A 4 3.87 -25.27 9.85
N LEU A 5 3.36 -26.47 9.57
CA LEU A 5 2.81 -26.86 8.25
C LEU A 5 1.28 -26.91 8.24
N CYS A 6 0.64 -27.25 9.36
CA CYS A 6 -0.81 -27.43 9.43
C CYS A 6 -1.51 -26.64 10.54
N GLY A 7 -0.77 -26.04 11.47
CA GLY A 7 -1.31 -25.30 12.60
C GLY A 7 -1.91 -26.17 13.72
N HIS A 8 -1.87 -27.51 13.61
CA HIS A 8 -2.34 -28.42 14.65
C HIS A 8 -1.57 -28.20 15.96
N SER A 9 -2.28 -28.22 17.09
CA SER A 9 -1.67 -28.11 18.42
C SER A 9 -0.75 -29.30 18.66
N LEU A 10 0.44 -29.05 19.18
CA LEU A 10 1.38 -30.08 19.58
C LEU A 10 1.28 -30.28 21.10
N ASP A 11 0.98 -31.50 21.52
CA ASP A 11 0.97 -31.87 22.95
C ASP A 11 2.40 -31.88 23.51
N ALA A 12 2.58 -31.31 24.70
CA ALA A 12 3.87 -31.22 25.39
C ALA A 12 4.50 -32.59 25.72
N ALA A 13 3.70 -33.67 25.74
CA ALA A 13 4.18 -35.02 26.03
C ALA A 13 4.74 -35.76 24.80
N ALA A 14 4.56 -35.23 23.58
CA ALA A 14 5.04 -35.83 22.33
C ALA A 14 6.37 -35.22 21.84
N GLU A 15 7.14 -34.62 22.76
CA GLU A 15 8.46 -34.00 22.58
C GLU A 15 9.59 -35.01 22.26
N ASN A 16 9.30 -36.07 21.50
CA ASN A 16 10.30 -36.99 20.96
C ASN A 16 11.10 -36.31 19.82
N GLY A 17 11.79 -35.20 20.10
CA GLY A 17 12.75 -34.54 19.20
C GLY A 17 12.18 -33.90 17.92
N ARG A 18 10.86 -33.91 17.70
CA ARG A 18 10.23 -33.45 16.45
C ARG A 18 10.02 -31.93 16.33
N GLY A 19 10.17 -31.18 17.42
CA GLY A 19 10.41 -29.71 17.53
C GLY A 19 9.38 -28.73 16.93
N ALA A 20 8.91 -28.94 15.70
CA ALA A 20 8.14 -27.97 14.92
C ALA A 20 6.96 -28.56 14.12
N TRP A 21 6.78 -29.89 14.09
CA TRP A 21 5.80 -30.56 13.24
C TRP A 21 4.99 -31.62 14.01
N CYS A 22 3.75 -31.88 13.55
CA CYS A 22 2.97 -33.03 14.04
C CYS A 22 3.28 -34.29 13.22
N GLY A 23 2.94 -35.47 13.75
CA GLY A 23 3.20 -36.75 13.07
C GLY A 23 2.56 -36.87 11.68
N TRP A 24 1.44 -36.20 11.43
CA TRP A 24 0.80 -36.18 10.10
C TRP A 24 1.54 -35.35 9.05
N CYS A 25 2.42 -34.45 9.48
CA CYS A 25 3.20 -33.59 8.58
C CYS A 25 4.66 -34.04 8.46
N GLU A 26 5.03 -35.18 9.05
CA GLU A 26 6.42 -35.65 9.12
C GLU A 26 7.01 -35.92 7.73
N SER A 27 6.24 -36.53 6.83
CA SER A 27 6.65 -36.76 5.44
C SER A 27 6.84 -35.46 4.66
N GLU A 28 5.96 -34.48 4.86
CA GLU A 28 6.07 -33.16 4.23
C GLU A 28 7.28 -32.38 4.78
N ALA A 29 7.46 -32.41 6.11
CA ALA A 29 8.58 -31.77 6.78
C ALA A 29 9.94 -32.35 6.35
N ALA A 30 10.02 -33.66 6.12
CA ALA A 30 11.23 -34.32 5.64
C ALA A 30 11.70 -33.84 4.25
N THR A 31 10.84 -33.16 3.49
CA THR A 31 11.19 -32.59 2.19
C THR A 31 11.75 -31.17 2.27
N LEU A 32 11.72 -30.52 3.44
CA LEU A 32 12.16 -29.13 3.62
C LEU A 32 13.67 -29.07 3.82
N SER A 33 14.32 -28.09 3.20
CA SER A 33 15.70 -27.75 3.50
C SER A 33 15.81 -27.08 4.87
N GLN A 34 17.02 -27.04 5.44
CA GLN A 34 17.26 -26.32 6.69
C GLN A 34 16.91 -24.83 6.59
N GLU A 35 17.12 -24.22 5.41
CA GLU A 35 16.81 -22.83 5.15
C GLU A 35 15.29 -22.58 5.18
N GLU A 36 14.51 -23.47 4.57
CA GLU A 36 13.05 -23.40 4.58
C GLU A 36 12.49 -23.57 6.00
N VAL A 37 13.06 -24.50 6.78
CA VAL A 37 12.69 -24.70 8.19
C VAL A 37 12.97 -23.44 9.00
N ALA A 38 14.16 -22.83 8.84
CA ALA A 38 14.53 -21.61 9.53
C ALA A 38 13.61 -20.44 9.15
N ALA A 39 13.26 -20.30 7.87
CA ALA A 39 12.33 -19.29 7.40
C ALA A 39 10.93 -19.47 8.00
N LEU A 40 10.40 -20.70 8.05
CA LEU A 40 9.11 -20.98 8.67
C LEU A 40 9.07 -20.64 10.16
N GLN A 41 10.13 -21.01 10.90
CA GLN A 41 10.28 -20.65 12.30
C GLN A 41 10.36 -19.13 12.48
N LYS A 42 11.08 -18.43 11.59
CA LYS A 42 11.20 -16.97 11.62
C LYS A 42 9.86 -16.29 11.37
N LEU A 43 9.07 -16.77 10.40
CA LEU A 43 7.72 -16.28 10.11
C LEU A 43 6.74 -16.54 11.27
N ASP A 44 6.85 -17.68 11.97
CA ASP A 44 5.97 -17.99 13.12
C ASP A 44 6.21 -17.07 14.32
N ARG A 45 7.41 -16.51 14.45
CA ARG A 45 7.78 -15.56 15.51
C ARG A 45 7.37 -14.11 15.23
N ILE A 46 6.86 -13.79 14.03
CA ILE A 46 6.36 -12.44 13.75
C ILE A 46 5.12 -12.17 14.60
N PRO A 47 5.14 -11.17 15.51
CA PRO A 47 3.98 -10.85 16.32
C PRO A 47 2.88 -10.23 15.46
N ALA A 48 1.62 -10.51 15.80
CA ALA A 48 0.51 -9.75 15.24
C ALA A 48 0.60 -8.30 15.74
N ALA A 49 0.67 -7.32 14.83
CA ALA A 49 0.76 -5.91 15.21
C ALA A 49 -0.52 -5.43 15.92
N PHE A 50 -1.67 -5.93 15.46
CA PHE A 50 -2.97 -5.78 16.08
C PHE A 50 -3.93 -6.83 15.51
N GLU A 51 -4.97 -7.16 16.26
CA GLU A 51 -6.05 -8.00 15.74
C GLU A 51 -6.93 -7.19 14.80
N VAL A 52 -7.14 -7.71 13.60
CA VAL A 52 -8.09 -7.13 12.64
C VAL A 52 -9.54 -7.36 13.10
N TRP A 53 -9.79 -8.52 13.72
CA TRP A 53 -11.10 -8.94 14.20
C TRP A 53 -10.91 -9.44 15.64
N CYS A 54 -11.47 -8.73 16.61
CA CYS A 54 -11.19 -8.97 18.03
C CYS A 54 -11.77 -10.29 18.57
N TYR A 55 -12.68 -10.97 17.87
CA TYR A 55 -13.17 -12.31 18.23
C TYR A 55 -13.82 -13.02 17.04
N GLY A 56 -13.46 -14.28 16.79
CA GLY A 56 -14.23 -15.19 15.94
C GLY A 56 -14.34 -14.77 14.47
N ARG A 57 -15.44 -15.16 13.81
CA ARG A 57 -15.76 -14.64 12.47
C ARG A 57 -16.19 -13.18 12.61
N ARG A 58 -15.98 -12.40 11.56
CA ARG A 58 -16.40 -11.01 11.48
C ARG A 58 -17.87 -10.77 11.88
N GLU A 59 -18.78 -11.68 11.52
CA GLU A 59 -20.19 -11.59 11.91
C GLU A 59 -20.40 -11.67 13.43
N ASP A 60 -19.48 -12.32 14.14
CA ASP A 60 -19.53 -12.51 15.59
C ASP A 60 -19.05 -11.25 16.34
N ALA A 61 -18.21 -10.42 15.73
CA ALA A 61 -17.70 -9.16 16.29
C ALA A 61 -18.70 -8.00 16.13
N GLU A 62 -19.31 -7.86 14.94
CA GLU A 62 -20.35 -6.84 14.70
C GLU A 62 -21.61 -7.08 15.58
N ALA A 63 -22.01 -8.34 15.77
CA ALA A 63 -23.16 -8.70 16.62
C ALA A 63 -22.96 -8.38 18.12
N ARG A 64 -21.71 -8.17 18.55
CA ARG A 64 -21.36 -7.87 19.96
C ARG A 64 -21.14 -6.37 20.23
N GLY A 65 -21.30 -5.51 19.22
CA GLY A 65 -21.11 -4.06 19.38
C GLY A 65 -19.66 -3.66 19.68
N VAL A 66 -18.70 -4.56 19.48
CA VAL A 66 -17.28 -4.32 19.70
C VAL A 66 -16.64 -4.04 18.34
N VAL A 67 -16.17 -2.80 18.18
CA VAL A 67 -15.30 -2.32 17.09
C VAL A 67 -16.00 -2.12 15.73
N THR A 68 -16.20 -0.85 15.38
CA THR A 68 -16.39 -0.40 14.00
C THR A 68 -15.01 -0.23 13.34
N LYS A 69 -14.93 -0.22 11.99
CA LYS A 69 -13.69 0.01 11.18
C LYS A 69 -12.73 1.09 11.72
N ASN A 70 -13.20 2.01 12.54
CA ASN A 70 -12.49 3.13 13.16
C ASN A 70 -11.61 2.80 14.38
N SER A 71 -11.50 1.54 14.85
CA SER A 71 -10.64 1.22 16.01
C SER A 71 -9.33 0.53 15.66
N THR A 72 -9.00 0.37 14.38
CA THR A 72 -7.69 -0.14 13.97
C THR A 72 -6.65 0.99 13.98
N PRO A 73 -5.39 0.74 14.38
CA PRO A 73 -4.38 1.79 14.50
C PRO A 73 -3.89 2.33 13.15
N VAL A 74 -4.24 1.66 12.05
CA VAL A 74 -3.80 1.99 10.68
C VAL A 74 -5.01 1.99 9.74
N PRO A 75 -5.16 2.97 8.83
CA PRO A 75 -6.27 3.02 7.87
C PRO A 75 -6.43 1.75 7.03
N GLN A 76 -7.68 1.32 6.83
CA GLN A 76 -8.03 0.15 6.01
C GLN A 76 -8.86 0.55 4.76
N PRO A 77 -8.71 -0.14 3.62
CA PRO A 77 -7.80 -1.25 3.37
C PRO A 77 -6.32 -0.82 3.46
N ALA A 78 -5.48 -1.74 3.93
CA ALA A 78 -4.08 -1.46 4.21
C ALA A 78 -3.30 -1.19 2.92
N ARG A 79 -2.71 0.00 2.80
CA ARG A 79 -1.67 0.26 1.79
C ARG A 79 -0.36 -0.35 2.28
N LEU A 80 0.17 -1.32 1.53
CA LEU A 80 1.31 -2.11 2.02
C LEU A 80 2.63 -1.34 2.03
N LEU A 81 2.87 -0.51 1.00
CA LEU A 81 4.09 0.28 0.87
C LEU A 81 3.75 1.69 0.34
N PRO A 82 4.45 2.75 0.79
CA PRO A 82 4.13 4.13 0.43
C PRO A 82 4.17 4.44 -1.06
N ARG A 83 5.07 3.84 -1.84
CA ARG A 83 5.16 4.10 -3.29
C ARG A 83 4.42 3.11 -4.17
N LEU A 84 3.91 2.04 -3.60
CA LEU A 84 3.20 1.01 -4.35
C LEU A 84 1.71 1.17 -4.07
N PRO A 85 0.87 1.51 -5.06
CA PRO A 85 -0.57 1.61 -4.88
C PRO A 85 -1.21 0.20 -4.85
N LEU A 86 -0.68 -0.68 -3.99
CA LEU A 86 -1.16 -2.03 -3.74
C LEU A 86 -1.75 -2.09 -2.33
N PHE A 87 -2.99 -2.55 -2.27
CA PHE A 87 -3.80 -2.57 -1.05
C PHE A 87 -4.22 -4.00 -0.71
N LEU A 88 -4.18 -4.31 0.58
CA LEU A 88 -4.67 -5.56 1.15
C LEU A 88 -5.91 -5.27 2.00
N GLY A 89 -7.00 -5.98 1.73
CA GLY A 89 -8.26 -5.74 2.44
C GLY A 89 -9.17 -6.95 2.49
N ASP A 90 -10.41 -6.69 2.90
CA ASP A 90 -11.49 -7.65 3.02
C ASP A 90 -12.73 -7.28 2.18
N LEU A 91 -13.83 -8.02 2.37
CA LEU A 91 -15.07 -7.78 1.63
C LEU A 91 -15.74 -6.44 1.95
N ASP A 92 -15.57 -5.91 3.15
CA ASP A 92 -16.11 -4.59 3.47
C ASP A 92 -15.31 -3.47 2.85
N ASP A 93 -14.00 -3.66 2.67
CA ASP A 93 -13.17 -2.73 1.90
C ASP A 93 -13.61 -2.74 0.43
N ALA A 94 -13.82 -3.91 -0.16
CA ALA A 94 -14.34 -4.03 -1.52
C ALA A 94 -15.76 -3.45 -1.68
N LYS A 95 -16.58 -3.51 -0.62
CA LYS A 95 -17.94 -2.95 -0.60
C LYS A 95 -17.96 -1.42 -0.47
N ASP A 96 -16.94 -0.80 0.10
CA ASP A 96 -16.86 0.65 0.31
C ASP A 96 -16.30 1.37 -0.93
N VAL A 97 -17.11 1.40 -1.99
CA VAL A 97 -16.74 1.96 -3.30
C VAL A 97 -16.34 3.44 -3.23
N ASP A 98 -16.92 4.22 -2.31
CA ASP A 98 -16.57 5.62 -2.15
C ASP A 98 -15.15 5.77 -1.58
N ASN A 99 -14.77 4.92 -0.62
CA ASN A 99 -13.40 4.87 -0.14
C ASN A 99 -12.43 4.36 -1.22
N LEU A 100 -12.81 3.35 -2.01
CA LEU A 100 -11.98 2.87 -3.13
C LEU A 100 -11.65 4.00 -4.12
N LYS A 101 -12.65 4.82 -4.47
CA LYS A 101 -12.44 6.00 -5.33
C LYS A 101 -11.51 7.03 -4.70
N LYS A 102 -11.67 7.33 -3.42
CA LYS A 102 -10.79 8.27 -2.69
C LYS A 102 -9.34 7.79 -2.67
N LEU A 103 -9.12 6.48 -2.59
CA LEU A 103 -7.80 5.86 -2.61
C LEU A 103 -7.21 5.69 -4.03
N GLY A 104 -7.95 6.08 -5.08
CA GLY A 104 -7.52 5.90 -6.47
C GLY A 104 -7.44 4.43 -6.90
N ILE A 105 -8.26 3.57 -6.31
CA ILE A 105 -8.32 2.14 -6.66
C ILE A 105 -9.21 1.95 -7.89
N GLY A 106 -8.62 1.51 -9.00
CA GLY A 106 -9.32 1.18 -10.24
C GLY A 106 -9.40 -0.32 -10.52
N CYS A 107 -8.74 -1.16 -9.71
CA CYS A 107 -8.79 -2.62 -9.84
C CYS A 107 -9.02 -3.31 -8.50
N VAL A 108 -9.93 -4.27 -8.46
CA VAL A 108 -10.25 -5.11 -7.30
C VAL A 108 -10.12 -6.58 -7.70
N ILE A 109 -9.27 -7.33 -6.98
CA ILE A 109 -9.07 -8.76 -7.14
C ILE A 109 -9.70 -9.48 -5.95
N ASN A 110 -10.72 -10.29 -6.23
CA ASN A 110 -11.49 -11.06 -5.26
C ASN A 110 -11.05 -12.53 -5.26
N LEU A 111 -10.48 -12.98 -4.14
CA LEU A 111 -10.04 -14.37 -3.91
C LEU A 111 -11.04 -15.22 -3.11
N CYS A 112 -12.29 -14.78 -2.95
CA CYS A 112 -13.31 -15.49 -2.16
C CYS A 112 -14.70 -15.48 -2.81
N ALA A 113 -14.77 -15.61 -4.13
CA ALA A 113 -16.03 -15.55 -4.86
C ALA A 113 -17.06 -16.61 -4.43
N ASP A 114 -16.59 -17.75 -3.92
CA ASP A 114 -17.42 -18.81 -3.32
C ASP A 114 -18.33 -18.29 -2.18
N LYS A 115 -17.88 -17.25 -1.47
CA LYS A 115 -18.60 -16.65 -0.35
C LYS A 115 -19.42 -15.42 -0.73
N VAL A 116 -19.13 -14.78 -1.87
CA VAL A 116 -19.82 -13.55 -2.30
C VAL A 116 -21.21 -13.87 -2.84
N ALA A 117 -21.32 -14.89 -3.70
CA ALA A 117 -22.58 -15.26 -4.34
C ALA A 117 -23.64 -15.77 -3.35
N SER A 118 -23.20 -16.35 -2.22
CA SER A 118 -24.08 -16.87 -1.17
C SER A 118 -24.45 -15.85 -0.10
N SER A 119 -23.87 -14.64 -0.13
CA SER A 119 -24.08 -13.60 0.89
C SER A 119 -24.94 -12.45 0.36
N ARG A 120 -26.15 -12.30 0.92
CA ARG A 120 -27.05 -11.16 0.63
C ARG A 120 -26.38 -9.79 0.87
N ARG A 121 -25.38 -9.73 1.76
CA ARG A 121 -24.67 -8.49 2.10
C ARG A 121 -23.69 -8.02 1.03
N TYR A 122 -23.15 -8.95 0.23
CA TYR A 122 -22.08 -8.69 -0.74
C TYR A 122 -22.46 -9.01 -2.18
N GLN A 123 -23.64 -9.59 -2.43
CA GLN A 123 -24.10 -9.96 -3.77
C GLN A 123 -24.12 -8.79 -4.77
N ASP A 124 -24.27 -7.54 -4.29
CA ASP A 124 -24.33 -6.34 -5.12
C ASP A 124 -22.96 -5.69 -5.39
N VAL A 125 -21.90 -6.14 -4.71
CA VAL A 125 -20.55 -5.55 -4.81
C VAL A 125 -20.05 -5.52 -6.26
N PRO A 126 -20.14 -6.60 -7.06
CA PRO A 126 -19.71 -6.56 -8.47
C PRO A 126 -20.45 -5.47 -9.27
N GLY A 127 -21.75 -5.30 -9.04
CA GLY A 127 -22.54 -4.27 -9.72
C GLY A 127 -22.19 -2.85 -9.26
N ARG A 128 -21.82 -2.67 -7.98
CA ARG A 128 -21.38 -1.36 -7.45
C ARG A 128 -20.00 -0.97 -8.00
N LEU A 129 -19.07 -1.93 -8.08
CA LEU A 129 -17.75 -1.73 -8.69
C LEU A 129 -17.88 -1.38 -10.19
N ALA A 130 -18.72 -2.10 -10.93
CA ALA A 130 -18.97 -1.83 -12.35
C ALA A 130 -19.52 -0.42 -12.60
N ARG A 131 -20.49 0.04 -11.80
CA ARG A 131 -21.02 1.43 -11.89
C ARG A 131 -19.98 2.49 -11.54
N ALA A 132 -18.97 2.13 -10.74
CA ALA A 132 -17.85 3.00 -10.41
C ALA A 132 -16.70 2.93 -11.41
N GLN A 133 -16.82 2.14 -12.48
CA GLN A 133 -15.76 1.89 -13.46
C GLN A 133 -14.49 1.31 -12.82
N ILE A 134 -14.67 0.47 -11.79
CA ILE A 134 -13.59 -0.27 -11.14
C ILE A 134 -13.57 -1.69 -11.71
N HIS A 135 -12.44 -2.11 -12.27
CA HIS A 135 -12.25 -3.46 -12.79
C HIS A 135 -12.33 -4.47 -11.65
N HIS A 136 -13.17 -5.50 -11.81
CA HIS A 136 -13.36 -6.54 -10.80
C HIS A 136 -12.95 -7.90 -11.38
N HIS A 137 -11.87 -8.46 -10.83
CA HIS A 137 -11.36 -9.77 -11.20
C HIS A 137 -11.67 -10.78 -10.12
N ILE A 138 -12.18 -11.94 -10.52
CA ILE A 138 -12.52 -13.04 -9.61
C ILE A 138 -11.53 -14.17 -9.85
N LEU A 139 -10.83 -14.56 -8.78
CA LEU A 139 -9.94 -15.71 -8.77
C LEU A 139 -10.44 -16.70 -7.71
N VAL A 140 -10.67 -17.95 -8.11
CA VAL A 140 -11.22 -18.97 -7.20
C VAL A 140 -10.11 -19.50 -6.30
N ALA A 141 -10.27 -19.29 -4.99
CA ALA A 141 -9.36 -19.81 -3.99
C ALA A 141 -10.08 -20.20 -2.69
N GLU A 142 -9.67 -21.32 -2.10
CA GLU A 142 -10.15 -21.78 -0.80
C GLU A 142 -9.15 -21.47 0.30
N ASP A 143 -9.64 -21.09 1.49
CA ASP A 143 -8.80 -20.93 2.67
C ASP A 143 -8.74 -22.25 3.44
N ALA A 144 -8.02 -23.22 2.88
CA ALA A 144 -7.93 -24.57 3.40
C ALA A 144 -6.49 -25.09 3.34
N ARG A 145 -6.15 -26.01 4.26
CA ARG A 145 -4.82 -26.63 4.32
C ARG A 145 -4.38 -27.23 2.98
N HIS A 146 -5.29 -27.92 2.30
CA HIS A 146 -4.99 -28.68 1.09
C HIS A 146 -5.00 -27.83 -0.19
N PHE A 147 -5.44 -26.57 -0.11
CA PHE A 147 -5.55 -25.72 -1.28
C PHE A 147 -4.17 -25.21 -1.72
N LYS A 148 -3.84 -25.38 -3.00
CA LYS A 148 -2.60 -24.87 -3.61
C LYS A 148 -2.83 -23.43 -4.05
N ILE A 149 -2.42 -22.47 -3.22
CA ILE A 149 -2.71 -21.05 -3.46
C ILE A 149 -1.80 -20.42 -4.51
N LEU A 150 -0.56 -20.91 -4.64
CA LEU A 150 0.46 -20.32 -5.50
C LEU A 150 0.08 -20.23 -6.99
N PRO A 151 -0.50 -21.27 -7.63
CA PRO A 151 -0.95 -21.16 -9.02
C PRO A 151 -1.98 -20.04 -9.24
N VAL A 152 -2.90 -19.84 -8.29
CA VAL A 152 -3.91 -18.76 -8.36
C VAL A 152 -3.24 -17.40 -8.20
N VAL A 153 -2.30 -17.30 -7.27
CA VAL A 153 -1.56 -16.06 -6.99
C VAL A 153 -0.70 -15.64 -8.17
N GLN A 154 -0.08 -16.58 -8.87
CA GLN A 154 0.70 -16.29 -10.09
C GLN A 154 -0.17 -15.68 -11.20
N VAL A 155 -1.43 -16.12 -11.35
CA VAL A 155 -2.38 -15.49 -12.28
C VAL A 155 -2.67 -14.04 -11.86
N ALA A 156 -2.79 -13.78 -10.57
CA ALA A 156 -3.03 -12.42 -10.06
C ALA A 156 -1.89 -11.45 -10.40
N PHE A 157 -0.64 -11.91 -10.54
CA PHE A 157 0.49 -11.04 -10.85
C PHE A 157 0.31 -10.27 -12.16
N GLY A 158 -0.20 -10.94 -13.21
CA GLY A 158 -0.47 -10.27 -14.48
C GLY A 158 -1.53 -9.19 -14.36
N ILE A 159 -2.58 -9.44 -13.56
CA ILE A 159 -3.67 -8.49 -13.30
C ILE A 159 -3.14 -7.29 -12.50
N ILE A 160 -2.36 -7.54 -11.44
CA ILE A 160 -1.78 -6.48 -10.61
C ILE A 160 -0.84 -5.61 -11.46
N ASN A 161 0.08 -6.22 -12.21
CA ASN A 161 1.02 -5.48 -13.06
C ASN A 161 0.30 -4.62 -14.11
N ALA A 162 -0.71 -5.16 -14.79
CA ALA A 162 -1.49 -4.41 -15.78
C ALA A 162 -2.25 -3.23 -15.17
N ALA A 163 -2.77 -3.38 -13.95
CA ALA A 163 -3.47 -2.31 -13.25
C ALA A 163 -2.50 -1.24 -12.70
N LEU A 164 -1.36 -1.65 -12.14
CA LEU A 164 -0.32 -0.72 -11.65
C LEU A 164 0.30 0.12 -12.78
N ALA A 165 0.33 -0.41 -14.01
CA ALA A 165 0.85 0.28 -15.19
C ALA A 165 -0.08 1.39 -15.73
N GLN A 166 -1.32 1.51 -15.22
CA GLN A 166 -2.23 2.57 -15.61
C GLN A 166 -1.74 3.94 -15.10
N GLU A 167 -2.03 5.01 -15.85
CA GLU A 167 -1.64 6.38 -15.46
C GLU A 167 -2.53 6.98 -14.37
N THR A 168 -3.81 6.58 -14.36
CA THR A 168 -4.82 7.03 -13.40
C THR A 168 -5.55 5.85 -12.81
N ASN A 169 -6.04 6.00 -11.58
CA ASN A 169 -6.77 4.95 -10.85
C ASN A 169 -6.02 3.60 -10.84
N ASN A 170 -4.69 3.65 -10.75
CA ASN A 170 -3.82 2.48 -10.82
C ASN A 170 -3.74 1.69 -9.50
N GLY A 171 -4.50 2.10 -8.49
CA GLY A 171 -4.60 1.37 -7.24
C GLY A 171 -5.23 0.00 -7.41
N VAL A 172 -4.64 -1.00 -6.77
CA VAL A 172 -5.10 -2.39 -6.80
C VAL A 172 -5.45 -2.84 -5.40
N LEU A 173 -6.71 -3.20 -5.17
CA LEU A 173 -7.13 -3.89 -3.95
C LEU A 173 -7.13 -5.40 -4.20
N VAL A 174 -6.36 -6.14 -3.41
CA VAL A 174 -6.45 -7.60 -3.34
C VAL A 174 -7.15 -7.97 -2.05
N HIS A 175 -8.30 -8.65 -2.15
CA HIS A 175 -9.09 -9.02 -0.98
C HIS A 175 -9.55 -10.47 -1.01
N CYS A 176 -9.89 -10.96 0.18
CA CYS A 176 -10.64 -12.21 0.35
C CYS A 176 -11.75 -11.96 1.38
N TRP A 177 -12.19 -13.00 2.09
CA TRP A 177 -13.28 -12.86 3.07
C TRP A 177 -12.92 -11.91 4.21
N GLY A 178 -11.86 -12.24 4.97
CA GLY A 178 -11.40 -11.46 6.13
C GLY A 178 -10.10 -10.69 5.90
N GLY A 179 -9.52 -10.77 4.69
CA GLY A 179 -8.24 -10.13 4.39
C GLY A 179 -7.01 -10.73 5.08
N VAL A 180 -7.11 -11.97 5.58
CA VAL A 180 -6.07 -12.62 6.42
C VAL A 180 -5.18 -13.59 5.64
N ASN A 181 -5.75 -14.55 4.91
CA ASN A 181 -4.98 -15.68 4.36
C ASN A 181 -4.78 -15.60 2.84
N ARG A 182 -5.84 -15.77 2.05
CA ARG A 182 -5.77 -15.86 0.59
C ARG A 182 -5.19 -14.60 -0.06
N SER A 183 -5.75 -13.43 0.29
CA SER A 183 -5.27 -12.15 -0.23
C SER A 183 -3.87 -11.78 0.28
N ALA A 184 -3.58 -12.06 1.56
CA ALA A 184 -2.26 -11.83 2.13
C ALA A 184 -1.19 -12.68 1.43
N ALA A 185 -1.47 -13.97 1.17
CA ALA A 185 -0.57 -14.82 0.42
C ALA A 185 -0.31 -14.29 -0.99
N CYS A 186 -1.35 -13.76 -1.63
CA CYS A 186 -1.25 -13.14 -2.95
C CYS A 186 -0.31 -11.93 -2.98
N VAL A 187 -0.54 -10.95 -2.09
CA VAL A 187 0.25 -9.71 -2.08
C VAL A 187 1.68 -9.95 -1.59
N VAL A 188 1.88 -10.83 -0.60
CA VAL A 188 3.22 -11.19 -0.13
C VAL A 188 4.03 -11.84 -1.25
N ALA A 189 3.46 -12.83 -1.97
CA ALA A 189 4.17 -13.46 -3.09
C ALA A 189 4.46 -12.46 -4.22
N PHE A 190 3.56 -11.50 -4.46
CA PHE A 190 3.77 -10.45 -5.46
C PHE A 190 4.93 -9.54 -5.07
N LEU A 191 4.98 -9.08 -3.81
CA LEU A 191 6.08 -8.26 -3.27
C LEU A 191 7.42 -8.98 -3.36
N THR A 192 7.47 -10.28 -3.01
CA THR A 192 8.72 -11.05 -3.05
C THR A 192 9.21 -11.28 -4.49
N THR A 193 8.30 -11.63 -5.40
CA THR A 193 8.69 -11.99 -6.77
C THR A 193 8.98 -10.80 -7.67
N GLN A 194 8.08 -9.81 -7.69
CA GLN A 194 8.13 -8.68 -8.63
C GLN A 194 9.01 -7.54 -8.10
N TYR A 195 9.03 -7.36 -6.78
CA TYR A 195 9.70 -6.23 -6.13
C TYR A 195 10.91 -6.63 -5.29
N LYS A 196 11.25 -7.93 -5.25
CA LYS A 196 12.42 -8.48 -4.53
C LYS A 196 12.45 -8.09 -3.06
N VAL A 197 11.28 -7.87 -2.45
CA VAL A 197 11.16 -7.72 -1.01
C VAL A 197 11.45 -9.09 -0.39
N PRO A 198 12.35 -9.22 0.60
CA PRO A 198 12.56 -10.50 1.28
C PRO A 198 11.26 -11.03 1.89
N LEU A 199 11.05 -12.36 1.91
CA LEU A 199 9.80 -12.96 2.36
C LEU A 199 9.44 -12.55 3.80
N TYR A 200 10.42 -12.60 4.71
CA TYR A 200 10.22 -12.16 6.08
C TYR A 200 9.80 -10.68 6.15
N ALA A 201 10.53 -9.77 5.50
CA ALA A 201 10.20 -8.35 5.45
C ALA A 201 8.79 -8.09 4.85
N ALA A 202 8.43 -8.80 3.77
CA ALA A 202 7.13 -8.66 3.13
C ALA A 202 5.98 -9.06 4.07
N VAL A 203 6.13 -10.16 4.82
CA VAL A 203 5.15 -10.59 5.82
C VAL A 203 5.10 -9.64 6.99
N ALA A 204 6.26 -9.28 7.56
CA ALA A 204 6.35 -8.40 8.72
C ALA A 204 5.74 -7.02 8.43
N GLU A 205 6.03 -6.44 7.28
CA GLU A 205 5.49 -5.13 6.90
C GLU A 205 3.99 -5.22 6.60
N SER A 206 3.54 -6.24 5.87
CA SER A 206 2.12 -6.45 5.63
C SER A 206 1.33 -6.65 6.93
N MET A 207 1.92 -7.31 7.93
CA MET A 207 1.34 -7.49 9.26
C MET A 207 1.19 -6.16 10.03
N LYS A 208 2.14 -5.23 9.89
CA LYS A 208 2.04 -3.89 10.50
C LYS A 208 0.91 -3.06 9.88
N GLN A 209 0.75 -3.13 8.56
CA GLN A 209 -0.23 -2.29 7.85
C GLN A 209 -1.65 -2.88 7.92
N ARG A 210 -1.76 -4.21 7.85
CA ARG A 210 -3.07 -4.90 7.81
C ARG A 210 -3.55 -5.38 9.17
N GLY A 211 -2.65 -5.68 10.11
CA GLY A 211 -2.89 -6.46 11.32
C GLY A 211 -2.59 -7.95 11.11
N THR A 212 -3.24 -8.84 11.86
CA THR A 212 -3.07 -10.29 11.74
C THR A 212 -3.30 -10.81 10.31
N ILE A 213 -2.26 -11.39 9.70
CA ILE A 213 -2.29 -12.05 8.39
C ILE A 213 -1.64 -13.44 8.43
N LEU A 214 -1.89 -14.24 7.39
CA LEU A 214 -1.31 -15.56 7.14
C LEU A 214 -1.44 -16.50 8.34
N THR A 215 -2.60 -16.63 8.97
CA THR A 215 -2.81 -17.61 10.05
C THR A 215 -2.87 -19.06 9.53
N ASN A 216 -3.11 -19.23 8.23
CA ASN A 216 -3.03 -20.52 7.54
C ASN A 216 -1.56 -20.94 7.32
N GLN A 217 -1.11 -21.93 8.10
CA GLN A 217 0.27 -22.42 8.07
C GLN A 217 0.66 -23.09 6.74
N SER A 218 -0.29 -23.73 6.05
CA SER A 218 -0.04 -24.30 4.72
C SER A 218 0.34 -23.21 3.72
N PHE A 219 -0.29 -22.04 3.78
CA PHE A 219 0.08 -20.93 2.88
C PHE A 219 1.46 -20.37 3.19
N ARG A 220 1.88 -20.32 4.46
CA ARG A 220 3.27 -19.97 4.82
C ARG A 220 4.27 -20.97 4.26
N ALA A 221 3.99 -22.26 4.42
CA ALA A 221 4.81 -23.34 3.87
C ALA A 221 4.96 -23.25 2.36
N GLN A 222 3.85 -23.01 1.65
CA GLN A 222 3.87 -22.84 0.20
C GLN A 222 4.63 -21.58 -0.24
N LEU A 223 4.50 -20.46 0.46
CA LEU A 223 5.25 -19.23 0.18
C LEU A 223 6.76 -19.41 0.38
N VAL A 224 7.16 -20.02 1.50
CA VAL A 224 8.57 -20.33 1.79
C VAL A 224 9.14 -21.24 0.72
N ARG A 225 8.47 -22.36 0.44
CA ARG A 225 8.88 -23.32 -0.60
C ARG A 225 9.03 -22.65 -1.95
N PHE A 226 8.05 -21.84 -2.34
CA PHE A 226 8.05 -21.13 -3.61
C PHE A 226 9.21 -20.12 -3.70
N CYS A 227 9.44 -19.33 -2.64
CA CYS A 227 10.54 -18.37 -2.63
C CYS A 227 11.90 -19.07 -2.66
N PHE A 228 12.06 -20.17 -1.91
CA PHE A 228 13.27 -20.99 -1.88
C PHE A 228 13.59 -21.57 -3.26
N GLN A 229 12.61 -22.18 -3.92
CA GLN A 229 12.77 -22.75 -5.26
C GLN A 229 13.13 -21.71 -6.33
N GLN A 230 12.77 -20.44 -6.11
CA GLN A 230 13.07 -19.33 -7.01
C GLN A 230 14.37 -18.59 -6.63
N GLY A 231 15.09 -19.04 -5.59
CA GLY A 231 16.31 -18.38 -5.11
C GLY A 231 16.05 -16.97 -4.55
N LEU A 232 14.86 -16.71 -4.00
CA LEU A 232 14.51 -15.42 -3.39
C LEU A 232 14.93 -15.38 -1.92
N ASP A 233 15.27 -14.20 -1.43
CA ASP A 233 15.63 -13.99 -0.03
C ASP A 233 14.44 -14.30 0.91
N LEU A 234 14.62 -15.33 1.75
CA LEU A 234 13.61 -15.75 2.72
C LEU A 234 13.65 -14.93 4.02
N CYS A 235 14.82 -14.44 4.40
CA CYS A 235 15.14 -14.06 5.77
C CYS A 235 15.48 -12.58 5.95
N GLY A 236 15.74 -11.84 4.87
CA GLY A 236 15.99 -10.39 4.93
C GLY A 236 14.90 -9.62 5.67
N GLU A 237 15.31 -8.60 6.41
CA GLU A 237 14.41 -7.83 7.29
C GLU A 237 14.05 -6.46 6.73
N GLU A 238 14.80 -6.00 5.72
CA GLU A 238 14.62 -4.69 5.13
C GLU A 238 13.83 -4.77 3.83
N VAL A 239 12.88 -3.87 3.69
CA VAL A 239 12.21 -3.61 2.42
C VAL A 239 13.11 -2.70 1.57
N PRO A 240 13.30 -2.97 0.26
CA PRO A 240 14.07 -2.10 -0.63
C PRO A 240 13.68 -0.62 -0.50
N ALA A 241 14.68 0.23 -0.26
CA ALA A 241 14.49 1.66 0.01
C ALA A 241 13.68 2.38 -1.08
N ALA A 242 13.81 1.94 -2.34
CA ALA A 242 13.06 2.46 -3.47
C ALA A 242 11.54 2.35 -3.31
N LEU A 243 11.03 1.46 -2.45
CA LEU A 243 9.60 1.26 -2.20
C LEU A 243 9.08 2.04 -0.98
N TRP A 244 10.00 2.41 -0.07
CA TRP A 244 9.71 3.13 1.18
C TRP A 244 9.91 4.62 1.05
N GLN A 245 11.05 5.02 0.50
CA GLN A 245 11.36 6.43 0.38
C GLN A 245 10.39 7.03 -0.64
N PRO A 246 9.81 8.22 -0.38
CA PRO A 246 9.17 8.96 -1.45
C PRO A 246 10.12 9.06 -2.65
N PRO A 247 9.63 9.31 -3.88
CA PRO A 247 10.55 9.73 -4.95
C PRO A 247 11.54 10.72 -4.36
N ALA A 248 12.85 10.46 -4.51
CA ALA A 248 13.81 11.55 -4.46
C ALA A 248 13.16 12.66 -5.29
N ASP A 249 12.98 13.83 -4.67
CA ASP A 249 12.07 14.87 -5.14
C ASP A 249 12.01 14.87 -6.67
N PRO A 250 10.83 14.75 -7.30
CA PRO A 250 10.72 14.58 -8.75
C PRO A 250 11.19 15.80 -9.55
N VAL A 251 11.86 16.76 -8.91
CA VAL A 251 12.76 17.67 -9.59
C VAL A 251 14.03 16.88 -9.94
N ALA A 252 14.00 16.21 -11.09
CA ALA A 252 15.22 16.22 -11.88
C ALA A 252 15.59 17.71 -12.02
N LEU A 253 16.68 18.12 -11.35
CA LEU A 253 17.22 19.47 -11.31
C LEU A 253 17.38 20.13 -12.69
N GLY A 254 17.15 19.42 -13.80
CA GLY A 254 17.17 19.94 -15.17
C GLY A 254 16.06 20.97 -15.47
N ASP A 255 14.80 20.71 -15.10
CA ASP A 255 13.68 21.59 -15.49
C ASP A 255 13.51 22.81 -14.58
N ALA A 256 14.09 22.80 -13.38
CA ALA A 256 14.10 23.94 -12.46
C ALA A 256 15.19 24.99 -12.78
N GLN A 257 16.04 24.75 -13.79
CA GLN A 257 17.20 25.63 -14.04
C GLN A 257 16.85 26.92 -14.79
N SER A 258 15.74 26.98 -15.53
CA SER A 258 15.37 28.16 -16.31
C SER A 258 14.05 28.79 -15.83
N CYS A 259 14.02 30.13 -15.81
CA CYS A 259 12.80 30.89 -15.57
C CYS A 259 11.94 30.82 -16.83
N ASN A 260 10.65 30.51 -16.69
CA ASN A 260 9.70 30.41 -17.80
C ASN A 260 9.06 31.76 -18.18
N ASP A 261 9.53 32.87 -17.59
CA ASP A 261 9.01 34.21 -17.86
C ASP A 261 9.92 35.02 -18.79
N PRO A 262 9.57 35.13 -20.09
CA PRO A 262 10.36 35.90 -21.05
C PRO A 262 10.34 37.41 -20.76
N THR A 263 9.43 37.88 -19.91
CA THR A 263 9.23 39.30 -19.59
C THR A 263 9.90 39.73 -18.29
N LYS A 264 10.59 38.82 -17.58
CA LYS A 264 11.30 39.06 -16.30
C LYS A 264 10.44 39.72 -15.20
N ARG A 265 9.11 39.55 -15.24
CA ARG A 265 8.18 40.00 -14.20
C ARG A 265 8.35 39.22 -12.90
N HIS A 266 8.91 38.02 -12.93
CA HIS A 266 9.20 37.22 -11.73
C HIS A 266 10.30 37.79 -10.84
N LYS A 267 11.15 38.72 -11.30
CA LYS A 267 12.22 39.36 -10.50
C LYS A 267 12.33 40.84 -10.80
N LYS A 268 11.37 41.65 -10.33
CA LYS A 268 11.45 43.11 -10.44
C LYS A 268 12.18 43.69 -9.23
N GLU A 269 13.06 44.66 -9.47
CA GLU A 269 13.72 45.44 -8.42
C GLU A 269 12.77 46.50 -7.82
N PRO A 270 12.92 46.86 -6.54
CA PRO A 270 12.19 47.96 -5.91
C PRO A 270 12.33 49.26 -6.72
N PRO A 271 11.29 50.13 -6.80
CA PRO A 271 10.26 50.32 -5.78
C PRO A 271 8.87 49.78 -6.14
N LYS A 272 8.71 49.04 -7.26
CA LYS A 272 7.37 48.76 -7.80
C LYS A 272 6.64 47.56 -7.22
N ASP A 273 7.32 46.51 -6.73
CA ASP A 273 6.68 45.26 -6.30
C ASP A 273 7.44 44.63 -5.10
N SER A 274 6.72 44.12 -4.07
CA SER A 274 7.33 43.41 -2.93
C SER A 274 7.74 41.98 -3.29
N ASN A 275 8.69 41.39 -2.55
CA ASN A 275 9.08 39.98 -2.74
C ASN A 275 7.89 39.03 -2.65
N ASP A 276 6.90 39.32 -1.80
CA ASP A 276 5.65 38.55 -1.70
C ASP A 276 4.84 38.61 -3.01
N HIS A 277 4.87 39.75 -3.71
CA HIS A 277 4.22 39.88 -5.01
C HIS A 277 4.95 39.03 -6.06
N GLY A 278 6.29 39.08 -6.07
CA GLY A 278 7.10 38.23 -6.95
C GLY A 278 6.82 36.74 -6.76
N LEU A 279 6.80 36.25 -5.52
CA LEU A 279 6.50 34.86 -5.19
C LEU A 279 5.12 34.43 -5.67
N ARG A 280 4.08 35.25 -5.43
CA ARG A 280 2.72 34.98 -5.91
C ARG A 280 2.64 34.89 -7.43
N PHE A 281 3.33 35.77 -8.14
CA PHE A 281 3.31 35.80 -9.59
C PHE A 281 4.07 34.60 -10.20
N ALA A 282 5.22 34.24 -9.60
CA ALA A 282 5.96 33.04 -9.97
C ALA A 282 5.13 31.76 -9.76
N ALA A 283 4.45 31.64 -8.61
CA ALA A 283 3.54 30.53 -8.34
C ALA A 283 2.36 30.50 -9.33
N ARG A 284 1.83 31.68 -9.71
CA ARG A 284 0.73 31.80 -10.67
C ARG A 284 1.08 31.34 -12.08
N ASP A 285 2.31 31.62 -12.50
CA ASP A 285 2.81 31.27 -13.83
C ASP A 285 3.48 29.87 -13.84
N GLY A 286 3.42 29.13 -12.73
CA GLY A 286 4.00 27.80 -12.61
C GLY A 286 5.55 27.79 -12.61
N CYS A 287 6.22 28.88 -12.25
CA CYS A 287 7.68 28.95 -12.33
C CYS A 287 8.36 28.36 -11.08
N LEU A 288 8.73 27.08 -11.14
CA LEU A 288 9.39 26.42 -10.01
C LEU A 288 10.71 27.10 -9.61
N LYS A 289 11.55 27.50 -10.58
CA LYS A 289 12.81 28.21 -10.32
C LYS A 289 12.59 29.46 -9.45
N CYS A 290 11.69 30.33 -9.87
CA CYS A 290 11.47 31.60 -9.18
C CYS A 290 10.74 31.41 -7.85
N VAL A 291 9.87 30.39 -7.73
CA VAL A 291 9.29 30.01 -6.43
C VAL A 291 10.39 29.58 -5.46
N MET A 292 11.31 28.72 -5.89
CA MET A 292 12.45 28.29 -5.07
C MET A 292 13.33 29.47 -4.65
N ASP A 293 13.71 30.35 -5.59
CA ASP A 293 14.53 31.54 -5.30
C ASP A 293 13.90 32.43 -4.21
N TYR A 294 12.56 32.59 -4.22
CA TYR A 294 11.86 33.41 -3.22
C TYR A 294 11.68 32.70 -1.88
N VAL A 295 11.45 31.39 -1.89
CA VAL A 295 11.41 30.57 -0.67
C VAL A 295 12.77 30.59 0.04
N GLU A 296 13.87 30.48 -0.69
CA GLU A 296 15.23 30.60 -0.14
C GLU A 296 15.53 31.98 0.45
N GLN A 297 14.89 33.03 -0.08
CA GLN A 297 14.94 34.39 0.47
C GLN A 297 14.04 34.58 1.71
N GLY A 298 13.38 33.52 2.20
CA GLY A 298 12.52 33.56 3.39
C GLY A 298 11.18 34.27 3.17
N VAL A 299 10.70 34.34 1.92
CA VAL A 299 9.40 34.95 1.63
C VAL A 299 8.27 34.02 2.08
N ASP A 300 7.38 34.54 2.93
CA ASP A 300 6.24 33.78 3.46
C ASP A 300 5.27 33.37 2.33
N PRO A 301 5.09 32.06 2.08
CA PRO A 301 4.22 31.55 1.02
C PRO A 301 2.72 31.71 1.32
N GLU A 302 2.34 31.94 2.58
CA GLU A 302 0.96 32.12 3.03
C GLU A 302 0.53 33.58 3.04
N LYS A 303 1.47 34.51 2.93
CA LYS A 303 1.18 35.94 2.90
C LYS A 303 0.28 36.32 1.73
N LYS A 304 -0.96 36.64 2.06
CA LYS A 304 -1.99 37.00 1.09
C LYS A 304 -1.70 38.36 0.46
N GLY A 305 -1.86 38.42 -0.87
CA GLY A 305 -2.09 39.69 -1.56
C GLY A 305 -3.56 40.11 -1.45
N LYS A 306 -4.08 40.76 -2.49
CA LYS A 306 -5.51 41.14 -2.53
C LYS A 306 -6.46 39.93 -2.53
N ASN A 307 -6.10 38.83 -3.19
CA ASN A 307 -7.02 37.73 -3.49
C ASN A 307 -6.52 36.33 -3.10
N TYR A 308 -5.22 36.10 -3.07
CA TYR A 308 -4.63 34.76 -2.84
C TYR A 308 -3.21 34.86 -2.27
N SER A 309 -2.76 33.76 -1.65
CA SER A 309 -1.36 33.50 -1.31
C SER A 309 -0.71 32.62 -2.38
N ALA A 310 0.62 32.54 -2.40
CA ALA A 310 1.31 31.67 -3.36
C ALA A 310 0.92 30.20 -3.13
N LEU A 311 0.86 29.79 -1.86
CA LEU A 311 0.40 28.45 -1.47
C LEU A 311 -1.04 28.18 -1.92
N GLY A 312 -1.96 29.10 -1.59
CA GLY A 312 -3.37 28.93 -1.93
C GLY A 312 -3.64 28.92 -3.43
N TRP A 313 -2.85 29.64 -4.24
CA TRP A 313 -2.95 29.55 -5.70
C TRP A 313 -2.47 28.19 -6.21
N ALA A 314 -1.33 27.69 -5.71
CA ALA A 314 -0.79 26.40 -6.15
C ALA A 314 -1.76 25.25 -5.83
N GLU A 315 -2.39 25.26 -4.65
CA GLU A 315 -3.43 24.30 -4.27
C GLU A 315 -4.66 24.39 -5.19
N TRP A 316 -5.16 25.60 -5.42
CA TRP A 316 -6.31 25.84 -6.30
C TRP A 316 -6.04 25.39 -7.74
N LYS A 317 -4.85 25.69 -8.25
CA LYS A 317 -4.46 25.39 -9.62
C LYS A 317 -4.19 23.91 -9.83
N LEU A 318 -3.59 23.22 -8.86
CA LEU A 318 -3.40 21.77 -8.89
C LEU A 318 -4.75 21.02 -8.98
N GLY A 319 -5.78 21.50 -8.26
CA GLY A 319 -7.14 20.94 -8.33
C GLY A 319 -7.87 21.16 -9.66
N ARG A 320 -7.31 21.96 -10.57
CA ARG A 320 -7.92 22.35 -11.86
C ARG A 320 -7.01 22.18 -13.07
N ALA A 321 -5.81 21.64 -12.89
CA ALA A 321 -4.84 21.44 -13.96
C ALA A 321 -5.38 20.45 -15.01
N LEU A 322 -5.23 20.82 -16.28
CA LEU A 322 -5.89 20.14 -17.41
C LEU A 322 -5.06 18.98 -17.96
N ASP A 323 -3.74 19.05 -17.83
CA ASP A 323 -2.80 18.04 -18.30
C ASP A 323 -1.80 17.59 -17.22
N ASP A 324 -1.14 16.47 -17.47
CA ASP A 324 -0.24 15.84 -16.48
C ASP A 324 1.12 16.55 -16.35
N GLN A 325 1.50 17.37 -17.33
CA GLN A 325 2.69 18.22 -17.21
C GLN A 325 2.40 19.37 -16.22
N GLU A 326 1.26 20.03 -16.36
CA GLU A 326 0.79 21.09 -15.48
C GLU A 326 0.56 20.56 -14.05
N LYS A 327 -0.06 19.38 -13.89
CA LYS A 327 -0.20 18.73 -12.56
C LYS A 327 1.15 18.42 -11.92
N ARG A 328 2.13 17.92 -12.67
CA ARG A 328 3.48 17.64 -12.16
C ARG A 328 4.17 18.94 -11.72
N GLN A 329 4.09 19.97 -12.54
CA GLN A 329 4.66 21.29 -12.27
C GLN A 329 4.09 21.91 -10.99
N TYR A 330 2.76 21.93 -10.83
CA TYR A 330 2.12 22.50 -9.65
C TYR A 330 2.27 21.64 -8.38
N ARG A 331 2.42 20.32 -8.51
CA ARG A 331 2.83 19.46 -7.38
C ARG A 331 4.20 19.86 -6.85
N ALA A 332 5.18 20.07 -7.73
CA ALA A 332 6.53 20.46 -7.32
C ALA A 332 6.54 21.84 -6.61
N ILE A 333 5.81 22.80 -7.16
CA ILE A 333 5.64 24.13 -6.54
C ILE A 333 4.98 24.01 -5.16
N LEU A 334 3.92 23.20 -5.05
CA LEU A 334 3.22 23.01 -3.78
C LEU A 334 4.13 22.41 -2.70
N VAL A 335 4.93 21.40 -3.04
CA VAL A 335 5.91 20.81 -2.12
C VAL A 335 6.94 21.84 -1.66
N CYS A 336 7.45 22.67 -2.57
CA CYS A 336 8.41 23.74 -2.25
C CYS A 336 7.81 24.76 -1.25
N LEU A 337 6.60 25.25 -1.52
CA LEU A 337 5.91 26.20 -0.66
C LEU A 337 5.54 25.62 0.71
N GLN A 338 5.13 24.35 0.77
CA GLN A 338 4.80 23.67 2.03
C GLN A 338 6.02 23.44 2.93
N ARG A 339 7.20 23.18 2.34
CA ARG A 339 8.46 23.09 3.09
C ARG A 339 8.83 24.42 3.75
N ALA A 340 8.66 25.52 3.02
CA ALA A 340 8.91 26.87 3.54
C ALA A 340 8.03 27.19 4.74
N ARG A 341 6.75 26.78 4.71
CA ARG A 341 5.82 26.93 5.85
C ARG A 341 6.32 26.19 7.09
N GLY A 342 6.72 24.93 6.94
CA GLY A 342 7.21 24.11 8.06
C GLY A 342 8.53 24.61 8.68
N GLN A 343 9.31 25.42 7.95
CA GLN A 343 10.51 26.09 8.46
C GLN A 343 10.19 27.39 9.22
N ALA A 344 9.07 28.07 8.90
CA ALA A 344 8.62 29.27 9.58
C ALA A 344 7.95 28.97 10.94
N ASP A 345 7.32 27.80 11.10
CA ASP A 345 6.70 27.35 12.35
C ASP A 345 7.70 26.76 13.38
N ALA A 346 8.97 26.57 12.98
CA ALA A 346 10.03 25.96 13.78
C ALA A 346 11.05 26.97 14.35
N VAL A 347 10.80 28.27 14.17
CA VAL A 347 11.58 29.41 14.70
C VAL A 347 10.67 30.21 15.62
#